data_AF-A0A6J8F2Z3-F1
#
_entry.id   AF-A0A6J8F2Z3-F1
#
_cell.length_a   1.000
_cell.length_b   1.000
_cell.length_c   1.000
_cell.angle_alpha   90.00
_cell.angle_beta   90.00
_cell.angle_gamma   90.00
#
_symmetry.space_group_name_H-M   'P 1'
#
loop_
_entity.id
_entity.type
_entity.pdbx_description
1 polymer ?
#
loop_
_entity_poly.entity_id
_entity_poly.type
_entity_poly.pdbx_seq_one_letter_code
_entity_poly.pdbx_strand_id
1 'polypeptide(L)'
;MKSNEHIGLLNKGKHREVLEIKETQQKTLSAKVTKFYQPTSNNKYHSNEVEQKMSTDALIMFIAASLTFPVTLSLKQKVNQLSNVYNNKMMTTLNSSIETRLTRFEEDNDFILAAILDPKFKLRWCEPVKVAPYTLLLKNTTSALDSHLGDTFDQEDGCSPPP
;
A
#
# COMPACT_ATOMS: atom_id res chain seq x y z
N MET A 1 16.80 -62.60 -17.53
CA MET A 1 17.32 -61.43 -16.80
C MET A 1 18.11 -60.56 -17.76
N LYS A 2 17.60 -59.37 -18.13
CA LYS A 2 18.27 -58.22 -18.79
C LYS A 2 17.21 -57.41 -19.53
N SER A 3 16.37 -56.67 -18.80
CA SER A 3 15.48 -55.69 -19.43
C SER A 3 14.98 -54.64 -18.43
N ASN A 4 15.81 -54.21 -17.46
CA ASN A 4 15.46 -53.15 -16.51
C ASN A 4 16.52 -52.05 -16.38
N GLU A 5 17.59 -52.05 -17.19
CA GLU A 5 18.64 -51.03 -17.12
C GLU A 5 18.48 -49.89 -18.16
N HIS A 6 17.55 -50.00 -19.12
CA HIS A 6 17.40 -48.98 -20.16
C HIS A 6 16.49 -47.80 -19.81
N ILE A 7 15.66 -47.91 -18.76
CA ILE A 7 14.73 -46.82 -18.36
C ILE A 7 15.43 -45.81 -17.43
N GLY A 8 16.50 -46.22 -16.74
CA GLY A 8 17.23 -45.36 -15.78
C GLY A 8 18.15 -44.30 -16.40
N LEU A 9 18.55 -44.46 -17.66
CA LEU A 9 19.45 -43.51 -18.35
C LEU A 9 18.69 -42.40 -19.10
N LEU A 10 17.43 -42.63 -19.50
CA LEU A 10 16.64 -41.64 -20.24
C LEU A 10 16.12 -40.49 -19.34
N ASN A 11 15.95 -40.72 -18.04
CA ASN A 11 15.46 -39.71 -17.10
C ASN A 11 16.54 -38.77 -16.56
N LYS A 12 17.83 -39.11 -16.70
CA LYS A 12 18.93 -38.25 -16.23
C LYS A 12 19.23 -37.09 -17.20
N GLY A 13 18.97 -37.26 -18.50
CA GLY A 13 19.17 -36.20 -19.50
C GLY A 13 18.15 -35.06 -19.38
N LYS A 14 16.86 -35.39 -19.24
CA LYS A 14 15.77 -34.40 -19.14
C LYS A 14 15.88 -33.51 -17.90
N HIS A 15 16.40 -34.04 -16.79
CA HIS A 15 16.53 -33.28 -15.55
C HIS A 15 17.65 -32.23 -15.62
N ARG A 16 18.70 -32.50 -16.39
CA ARG A 16 19.82 -31.56 -16.62
C ARG A 16 19.42 -30.40 -17.53
N GLU A 17 18.66 -30.70 -18.58
CA GLU A 17 18.18 -29.70 -19.55
C GLU A 17 17.19 -28.72 -18.90
N VAL A 18 16.31 -29.20 -18.01
CA VAL A 18 15.38 -28.35 -17.24
C VAL A 18 16.12 -27.45 -16.22
N LEU A 19 17.25 -27.90 -15.68
CA LEU A 19 18.08 -27.10 -14.77
C LEU A 19 18.81 -25.98 -15.51
N GLU A 20 19.37 -26.26 -16.70
CA GLU A 20 20.06 -25.26 -17.53
C GLU A 20 19.08 -24.19 -18.06
N ILE A 21 17.84 -24.57 -18.43
CA ILE A 21 16.81 -23.61 -18.87
C ILE A 21 16.40 -22.68 -17.71
N LYS A 22 16.23 -23.22 -16.49
CA LYS A 22 15.90 -22.40 -15.31
C LYS A 22 17.02 -21.44 -14.94
N GLU A 23 18.27 -21.87 -15.02
CA GLU A 23 19.42 -21.02 -14.72
C GLU A 23 19.59 -19.90 -15.77
N THR A 24 19.30 -20.19 -17.04
CA THR A 24 19.33 -19.21 -18.13
C THR A 24 18.20 -18.17 -17.99
N GLN A 25 17.00 -18.61 -17.62
CA GLN A 25 15.89 -17.69 -17.33
C GLN A 25 16.17 -16.80 -16.12
N GLN A 26 16.80 -17.35 -15.07
CA GLN A 26 17.18 -16.58 -13.88
C GLN A 26 18.28 -15.55 -14.19
N LYS A 27 19.28 -15.91 -15.01
CA LYS A 27 20.31 -14.96 -15.50
C LYS A 27 19.70 -13.88 -16.39
N THR A 28 18.71 -14.22 -17.22
CA THR A 28 18.02 -13.24 -18.09
C THR A 28 17.12 -12.29 -17.29
N LEU A 29 16.44 -12.78 -16.25
CA LEU A 29 15.67 -11.95 -15.31
C LEU A 29 16.57 -11.04 -14.50
N SER A 30 17.70 -11.56 -14.00
CA SER A 30 18.71 -10.75 -13.29
C SER A 30 19.26 -9.64 -14.18
N ALA A 31 19.61 -9.92 -15.44
CA ALA A 31 20.08 -8.91 -16.38
C ALA A 31 19.01 -7.85 -16.72
N LYS A 32 17.73 -8.23 -16.80
CA LYS A 32 16.61 -7.29 -17.00
C LYS A 32 16.39 -6.39 -15.78
N VAL A 33 16.49 -6.94 -14.57
CA VAL A 33 16.39 -6.16 -13.32
C VAL A 33 17.57 -5.20 -13.18
N THR A 34 18.79 -5.62 -13.55
CA THR A 34 19.97 -4.75 -13.54
C THR A 34 19.86 -3.61 -14.55
N LYS A 35 19.22 -3.82 -15.72
CA LYS A 35 18.93 -2.73 -16.67
C LYS A 35 17.90 -1.73 -16.15
N PHE A 36 17.00 -2.15 -15.26
CA PHE A 36 16.01 -1.26 -14.63
C PHE A 36 16.63 -0.39 -13.52
N TYR A 37 17.73 -0.85 -12.93
CA TYR A 37 18.43 -0.17 -11.82
C TYR A 37 19.68 0.59 -12.23
N GLN A 38 20.01 0.66 -13.53
CA GLN A 38 21.06 1.57 -13.96
C GLN A 38 20.55 3.01 -13.80
N PRO A 39 21.17 3.83 -12.93
CA PRO A 39 20.82 5.23 -12.85
C PRO A 39 21.22 5.86 -14.18
N THR A 40 20.23 6.31 -14.96
CA THR A 40 20.46 7.27 -16.04
C THR A 40 20.91 8.58 -15.42
N SER A 41 22.18 8.64 -15.03
CA SER A 41 22.89 9.88 -14.79
C SER A 41 23.06 10.55 -16.14
N ASN A 42 22.08 11.36 -16.54
CA ASN A 42 22.31 12.62 -17.24
C ASN A 42 20.97 13.32 -17.55
N ASN A 43 20.87 14.54 -17.01
CA ASN A 43 19.98 15.64 -17.35
C ASN A 43 18.61 15.73 -16.64
N LYS A 44 18.35 16.95 -16.13
CA LYS A 44 17.12 17.51 -15.51
C LYS A 44 16.87 17.24 -14.01
N TYR A 45 17.69 17.84 -13.14
CA TYR A 45 17.31 18.07 -11.73
C TYR A 45 17.30 19.58 -11.42
N HIS A 46 16.41 20.31 -12.10
CA HIS A 46 16.11 21.70 -11.70
C HIS A 46 14.61 22.00 -11.70
N SER A 47 13.82 21.30 -12.53
CA SER A 47 12.35 21.39 -12.50
C SER A 47 11.70 20.41 -11.52
N ASN A 48 12.44 19.43 -11.01
CA ASN A 48 11.88 18.33 -10.19
C ASN A 48 11.80 18.66 -8.70
N GLU A 49 12.43 19.72 -8.21
CA GLU A 49 12.53 19.99 -6.76
C GLU A 49 11.17 20.35 -6.14
N VAL A 50 10.33 21.11 -6.86
CA VAL A 50 9.00 21.50 -6.38
C VAL A 50 8.03 20.32 -6.43
N GLU A 51 7.98 19.58 -7.54
CA GLU A 51 7.11 18.40 -7.67
C GLU A 51 7.52 17.28 -6.71
N GLN A 52 8.83 17.04 -6.55
CA GLN A 52 9.36 16.07 -5.60
C GLN A 52 9.07 16.50 -4.17
N LYS A 53 9.17 17.78 -3.84
CA LYS A 53 8.79 18.31 -2.53
C LYS A 53 7.30 18.13 -2.27
N MET A 54 6.44 18.49 -3.22
CA MET A 54 4.99 18.28 -3.11
C MET A 54 4.63 16.80 -2.95
N SER A 55 5.26 15.91 -3.72
CA SER A 55 5.08 14.47 -3.59
C SER A 55 5.54 13.94 -2.24
N THR A 56 6.68 14.44 -1.74
CA THR A 56 7.22 14.07 -0.41
C THR A 56 6.30 14.55 0.70
N ASP A 57 5.82 15.79 0.63
CA ASP A 57 4.89 16.37 1.60
C ASP A 57 3.57 15.60 1.61
N ALA A 58 3.02 15.25 0.43
CA ALA A 58 1.83 14.41 0.32
C ALA A 58 2.03 13.02 0.95
N LEU A 59 3.20 12.41 0.73
CA LEU A 59 3.55 11.11 1.34
C LEU A 59 3.65 11.20 2.87
N ILE A 60 4.29 12.26 3.39
CA ILE A 60 4.40 12.52 4.82
C ILE A 60 3.01 12.68 5.44
N MET A 61 2.13 13.45 4.78
CA MET A 61 0.76 13.65 5.22
C MET A 61 -0.05 12.35 5.22
N PHE A 62 0.09 11.53 4.18
CA PHE A 62 -0.55 10.22 4.10
C PHE A 62 -0.10 9.29 5.23
N ILE A 63 1.21 9.21 5.50
CA ILE A 63 1.76 8.40 6.60
C ILE A 63 1.26 8.92 7.95
N ALA A 64 1.24 10.24 8.16
CA ALA A 64 0.73 10.81 9.40
C ALA A 64 -0.76 10.50 9.60
N ALA A 65 -1.57 10.62 8.55
CA ALA A 65 -2.98 10.28 8.57
C ALA A 65 -3.21 8.79 8.82
N SER A 66 -2.46 7.90 8.16
CA SER A 66 -2.59 6.44 8.31
C SER A 66 -2.28 5.95 9.73
N LEU A 67 -1.40 6.66 10.45
CA LEU A 67 -1.06 6.37 11.84
C LEU A 67 -2.08 6.93 12.84
N THR A 68 -2.78 8.01 12.49
CA THR A 68 -3.64 8.75 13.43
C THR A 68 -4.82 7.90 13.91
N PHE A 69 -5.48 7.20 12.99
CA PHE A 69 -6.60 6.31 13.33
C PHE A 69 -6.20 5.14 14.25
N PRO A 70 -5.20 4.29 13.91
CA PRO A 70 -4.85 3.15 14.76
C PRO A 70 -4.27 3.57 16.12
N VAL A 71 -3.57 4.70 16.20
CA VAL A 71 -3.08 5.26 17.47
C VAL A 71 -4.26 5.69 18.34
N THR A 72 -5.22 6.41 17.77
CA THR A 72 -6.45 6.84 18.47
C THR A 72 -7.20 5.64 19.03
N LEU A 73 -7.48 4.65 18.19
CA LEU A 73 -8.20 3.44 18.58
C LEU A 73 -7.47 2.69 19.69
N SER A 74 -6.15 2.49 19.53
CA SER A 74 -5.33 1.77 20.52
C SER A 74 -5.28 2.52 21.85
N LEU A 75 -5.19 3.86 21.82
CA LEU A 75 -5.17 4.69 23.01
C LEU A 75 -6.50 4.59 23.76
N LYS A 76 -7.64 4.75 23.07
CA LYS A 76 -8.98 4.61 23.67
C LYS A 76 -9.14 3.24 24.32
N GLN A 77 -8.76 2.17 23.63
CA GLN A 77 -8.80 0.81 24.18
C GLN A 77 -7.95 0.66 25.45
N LYS A 78 -6.72 1.17 25.44
CA LYS A 78 -5.80 1.06 26.58
C LYS A 78 -6.28 1.88 27.78
N VAL A 79 -6.74 3.10 27.56
CA VAL A 79 -7.24 3.94 28.67
C VAL A 79 -8.56 3.39 29.20
N ASN A 80 -9.45 2.85 28.36
CA ASN A 80 -10.64 2.14 28.84
C ASN A 80 -10.31 0.90 29.68
N GLN A 81 -9.30 0.11 29.28
CA GLN A 81 -8.80 -1.00 30.09
C GLN A 81 -8.29 -0.50 31.46
N LEU A 82 -7.52 0.60 31.48
CA LEU A 82 -7.04 1.20 32.73
C LEU A 82 -8.18 1.78 33.57
N SER A 83 -9.21 2.37 32.97
CA SER A 83 -10.38 2.92 33.67
C SER A 83 -11.20 1.86 34.36
N ASN A 84 -11.25 0.64 33.82
CA ASN A 84 -11.91 -0.49 34.46
C ASN A 84 -11.16 -0.98 35.71
N VAL A 85 -9.83 -0.80 35.74
CA VAL A 85 -8.98 -1.17 36.88
C VAL A 85 -8.92 -0.04 37.91
N TYR A 86 -8.82 1.20 37.45
CA TYR A 86 -8.67 2.41 38.27
C TYR A 86 -9.86 3.33 38.08
N ASN A 87 -10.90 3.13 38.90
CA ASN A 87 -12.09 3.97 38.90
C ASN A 87 -11.87 5.24 39.74
N ASN A 88 -10.96 6.11 39.29
CA ASN A 88 -10.69 7.39 39.93
C ASN A 88 -11.09 8.57 39.02
N LYS A 89 -11.31 9.73 39.64
CA LYS A 89 -11.73 10.96 38.94
C LYS A 89 -10.74 11.41 37.86
N MET A 90 -9.44 11.13 38.06
CA MET A 90 -8.41 11.43 37.06
C MET A 90 -8.64 10.62 35.79
N MET A 91 -8.90 9.32 35.92
CA MET A 91 -9.08 8.41 34.79
C MET A 91 -10.37 8.70 34.03
N THR A 92 -11.47 9.01 34.73
CA THR A 92 -12.72 9.43 34.07
C THR A 92 -12.55 10.73 33.29
N THR A 93 -11.79 11.69 33.84
CA THR A 93 -11.49 12.97 33.17
C THR A 93 -10.61 12.75 31.95
N LEU A 94 -9.60 11.88 32.07
CA LEU A 94 -8.73 11.51 30.95
C LEU A 94 -9.52 10.84 29.84
N ASN A 95 -10.35 9.85 30.17
CA ASN A 95 -11.22 9.17 29.20
C ASN A 95 -12.13 10.16 28.49
N SER A 96 -12.82 11.04 29.23
CA SER A 96 -13.68 12.06 28.63
C SER A 96 -12.91 12.99 27.68
N SER A 97 -11.70 13.40 28.06
CA SER A 97 -10.83 14.24 27.23
C SER A 97 -10.39 13.54 25.94
N ILE A 98 -10.00 12.27 26.04
CA ILE A 98 -9.61 11.43 24.90
C ILE A 98 -10.79 11.24 23.95
N GLU A 99 -11.96 10.87 24.48
CA GLU A 99 -13.19 10.69 23.69
C GLU A 99 -13.53 11.98 22.94
N THR A 100 -13.54 13.12 23.64
CA THR A 100 -13.93 14.41 23.03
C THR A 100 -12.97 14.84 21.92
N ARG A 101 -11.65 14.63 22.10
CA ARG A 101 -10.64 15.16 21.18
C ARG A 101 -10.31 14.23 20.03
N LEU A 102 -10.45 12.92 20.23
CA LEU A 102 -10.00 11.93 19.26
C LEU A 102 -11.11 11.32 18.40
N THR A 103 -12.37 11.39 18.84
CA THR A 103 -13.49 10.80 18.08
C THR A 103 -13.64 11.40 16.69
N ARG A 104 -13.30 12.69 16.50
CA ARG A 104 -13.27 13.32 15.17
C ARG A 104 -12.36 12.61 14.15
N PHE A 105 -11.28 11.97 14.60
CA PHE A 105 -10.35 11.24 13.73
C PHE A 105 -10.83 9.82 13.42
N GLU A 106 -11.80 9.31 14.18
CA GLU A 106 -12.47 8.04 13.91
C GLU A 106 -13.67 8.18 12.98
N GLU A 107 -14.25 9.38 12.90
CA GLU A 107 -15.40 9.71 12.05
C GLU A 107 -14.99 10.18 10.65
N ASP A 108 -13.83 10.80 10.53
CA ASP A 108 -13.35 11.36 9.28
C ASP A 108 -12.83 10.26 8.33
N ASN A 109 -13.46 10.17 7.16
CA ASN A 109 -13.20 9.17 6.13
C ASN A 109 -11.77 9.21 5.62
N ASP A 110 -11.10 10.37 5.62
CA ASP A 110 -9.74 10.49 5.10
C ASP A 110 -8.74 9.72 5.96
N PHE A 111 -8.88 9.80 7.28
CA PHE A 111 -8.05 9.05 8.23
C PHE A 111 -8.36 7.56 8.19
N ILE A 112 -9.64 7.20 8.05
CA ILE A 112 -10.08 5.80 7.90
C ILE A 112 -9.48 5.20 6.63
N LEU A 113 -9.62 5.89 5.49
CA LEU A 113 -9.11 5.44 4.19
C LEU A 113 -7.58 5.33 4.20
N ALA A 114 -6.87 6.36 4.69
CA ALA A 114 -5.42 6.31 4.78
C ALA A 114 -4.93 5.10 5.60
N ALA A 115 -5.61 4.81 6.71
CA ALA A 115 -5.25 3.69 7.57
C ALA A 115 -5.64 2.32 6.99
N ILE A 116 -6.71 2.21 6.21
CA ILE A 116 -7.07 0.98 5.46
C ILE A 116 -6.09 0.70 4.33
N LEU A 117 -5.65 1.75 3.63
CA LEU A 117 -4.72 1.66 2.51
C LEU A 117 -3.29 1.36 2.97
N ASP A 118 -2.95 1.67 4.22
CA ASP A 118 -1.63 1.36 4.77
C ASP A 118 -1.46 -0.15 5.03
N PRO A 119 -0.52 -0.81 4.31
CA PRO A 119 -0.33 -2.26 4.39
C PRO A 119 0.09 -2.74 5.79
N LYS A 120 0.67 -1.86 6.64
CA LYS A 120 1.10 -2.22 7.99
C LYS A 120 -0.08 -2.53 8.92
N PHE A 121 -1.26 -1.99 8.60
CA PHE A 121 -2.42 -2.10 9.47
C PHE A 121 -3.41 -3.19 9.06
N LYS A 122 -3.24 -3.84 7.90
CA LYS A 122 -4.12 -4.92 7.39
C LYS A 122 -4.48 -6.02 8.40
N LEU A 123 -3.67 -6.27 9.43
CA LEU A 123 -3.89 -7.33 10.42
C LEU A 123 -4.85 -6.98 11.57
N ARG A 124 -5.16 -5.70 11.82
CA ARG A 124 -6.02 -5.28 12.95
C ARG A 124 -7.46 -4.92 12.57
N TRP A 125 -7.79 -4.92 11.27
CA TRP A 125 -9.04 -4.36 10.73
C TRP A 125 -10.01 -5.43 10.26
N CYS A 126 -9.58 -6.69 10.20
CA CYS A 126 -10.41 -7.85 9.88
C CYS A 126 -11.33 -8.27 11.04
N GLU A 127 -11.82 -7.32 11.85
CA GLU A 127 -12.89 -7.60 12.80
C GLU A 127 -14.21 -7.52 12.04
N PRO A 128 -14.99 -8.62 11.94
CA PRO A 128 -16.06 -8.76 10.95
C PRO A 128 -17.15 -7.68 11.07
N VAL A 129 -17.32 -7.10 12.25
CA VAL A 129 -18.28 -6.02 12.52
C VAL A 129 -17.88 -4.71 11.84
N LYS A 130 -16.59 -4.43 11.70
CA LYS A 130 -16.07 -3.16 11.16
C LYS A 130 -15.69 -3.23 9.68
N VAL A 131 -15.57 -4.43 9.11
CA VAL A 131 -15.18 -4.61 7.69
C VAL A 131 -16.25 -4.08 6.73
N ALA A 132 -17.54 -4.31 7.02
CA ALA A 132 -18.64 -3.92 6.13
C ALA A 132 -18.65 -2.40 5.79
N PRO A 133 -18.65 -1.47 6.75
CA PRO A 133 -18.65 -0.03 6.45
C PRO A 133 -17.39 0.41 5.68
N TYR A 134 -16.24 -0.17 5.99
CA TYR A 134 -14.98 0.18 5.33
C TYR A 134 -14.92 -0.29 3.87
N THR A 135 -15.47 -1.47 3.57
CA THR A 135 -15.56 -1.95 2.17
C THR A 135 -16.51 -1.11 1.33
N LEU A 136 -17.60 -0.60 1.93
CA LEU A 136 -18.51 0.34 1.25
C LEU A 136 -17.80 1.65 0.94
N LEU A 137 -17.07 2.20 1.93
CA LEU A 137 -16.31 3.44 1.76
C LEU A 137 -15.27 3.32 0.64
N LEU A 138 -14.51 2.22 0.59
CA LEU A 138 -13.56 1.95 -0.50
C LEU A 138 -14.24 1.85 -1.87
N LYS A 139 -15.37 1.14 -1.98
CA LYS A 139 -16.09 1.01 -3.25
C LYS A 139 -16.62 2.34 -3.76
N ASN A 140 -17.10 3.19 -2.86
CA ASN A 140 -17.61 4.51 -3.22
C ASN A 140 -16.49 5.41 -3.73
N THR A 141 -15.33 5.40 -3.08
CA THR A 141 -14.18 6.20 -3.52
C THR A 141 -13.57 5.69 -4.81
N THR A 142 -13.46 4.38 -5.03
CA THR A 142 -12.99 3.83 -6.32
C THR A 142 -13.95 4.15 -7.46
N SER A 143 -15.26 4.06 -7.23
CA SER A 143 -16.26 4.38 -8.26
C SER A 143 -16.23 5.86 -8.66
N ALA A 144 -15.96 6.77 -7.70
CA ALA A 144 -15.80 8.19 -7.97
C ALA A 144 -14.53 8.52 -8.77
N LEU A 145 -13.46 7.74 -8.56
CA LEU A 145 -12.21 7.87 -9.33
C LEU A 145 -12.37 7.34 -10.77
N ASP A 146 -13.06 6.22 -10.96
CA ASP A 146 -13.31 5.65 -12.29
C ASP A 146 -14.12 6.60 -13.18
N SER A 147 -15.06 7.37 -12.61
CA SER A 147 -15.78 8.42 -13.36
C SER A 147 -14.91 9.59 -13.80
N HIS A 148 -13.77 9.83 -13.14
CA HIS A 148 -12.90 11.00 -13.43
C HIS A 148 -11.79 10.68 -14.46
N LEU A 149 -11.48 9.40 -14.67
CA LEU A 149 -10.49 8.92 -15.64
C LEU A 149 -11.05 8.73 -17.05
N GLY A 150 -12.39 8.78 -17.22
CA GLY A 150 -13.06 8.65 -18.52
C GLY A 150 -13.04 9.90 -19.41
N ASP A 151 -12.79 11.09 -18.84
CA ASP A 151 -12.94 12.38 -19.55
C ASP A 151 -11.62 12.98 -20.06
N THR A 152 -10.45 12.35 -19.82
CA THR A 152 -9.14 12.95 -20.16
C THR A 152 -8.49 12.44 -21.46
N PHE A 153 -9.16 11.60 -22.26
CA PHE A 153 -8.55 10.96 -23.44
C PHE A 153 -8.89 11.54 -24.83
N ASP A 154 -9.69 12.61 -24.94
CA ASP A 154 -10.08 13.19 -26.25
C ASP A 154 -9.85 14.71 -26.32
N GLN A 155 -8.63 15.18 -26.07
CA GLN A 155 -8.24 16.53 -26.50
C GLN A 155 -6.85 16.53 -27.14
N GLU A 156 -6.77 16.00 -28.35
CA GLU A 156 -5.70 16.36 -29.29
C GLU A 156 -5.92 17.80 -29.76
N ASP A 157 -5.39 18.77 -29.00
CA ASP A 157 -5.26 20.15 -29.47
C ASP A 157 -4.22 20.19 -30.59
N GLY A 158 -4.71 20.25 -31.83
CA GLY A 158 -3.94 20.48 -33.04
C GLY A 158 -3.25 21.84 -33.03
N CYS A 159 -1.97 21.85 -32.65
CA CYS A 159 -1.13 23.03 -32.73
C CYS A 159 -0.64 23.20 -34.18
N SER A 160 -1.29 24.08 -34.94
CA SER A 160 -0.79 24.55 -36.25
C SER A 160 0.40 25.50 -36.04
N PRO A 161 1.47 25.41 -36.85
CA PRO A 161 2.62 26.31 -36.71
C PRO A 161 2.30 27.71 -37.28
N PRO A 162 2.82 28.79 -36.64
CA PRO A 162 2.58 30.17 -37.09
C PRO A 162 3.41 30.54 -38.34
N PRO A 163 3.01 31.61 -39.07
CA PRO A 163 3.52 31.98 -40.40
C PRO A 163 4.97 32.47 -40.43
#